data_AF-A0A7S2GXQ0-F1
#
_entry.id   AF-A0A7S2GXQ0-F1
#
_cell.length_a   1.000
_cell.length_b   1.000
_cell.length_c   1.000
_cell.angle_alpha   90.00
_cell.angle_beta   90.00
_cell.angle_gamma   90.00
#
_symmetry.space_group_name_H-M   'P 1'
#
loop_
_entity.id
_entity.type
_entity.pdbx_description
1 polymer ?
#
loop_
_entity_poly.entity_id
_entity_poly.type
_entity_poly.pdbx_seq_one_letter_code
_entity_poly.pdbx_strand_id
1 'polypeptide(L)'
;SDEETGMQQPGTPLDSLRDVLSELLRTSARLCVLLTARCPLRGQWTALGMSKVTEVEMKRLSLEDAARLFARRSSRPLYRRDFGEESVSGADAGEPLMLDQELIRLLATSPLFGQLGGNPG
;
A
#
# COMPACT_ATOMS: atom_id res chain seq x y z
N SER A 1 -47.04 3.56 30.14
CA SER A 1 -46.17 4.57 29.52
C SER A 1 -44.76 4.13 29.82
N ASP A 2 -44.21 3.28 28.95
CA ASP A 2 -42.91 2.66 29.15
C ASP A 2 -41.87 3.50 28.41
N GLU A 3 -41.10 4.27 29.18
CA GLU A 3 -39.92 4.97 28.69
C GLU A 3 -38.81 3.94 28.45
N GLU A 4 -38.73 3.41 27.23
CA GLU A 4 -37.55 2.69 26.73
C GLU A 4 -36.37 3.67 26.70
N THR A 5 -35.70 3.74 27.84
CA THR A 5 -34.44 4.43 28.03
C THR A 5 -33.37 3.58 27.34
N GLY A 6 -33.30 3.69 26.01
CA GLY A 6 -32.30 3.03 25.19
C GLY A 6 -30.91 3.45 25.68
N MET A 7 -30.19 2.51 26.28
CA MET A 7 -28.79 2.71 26.69
C MET A 7 -27.99 3.13 25.46
N GLN A 8 -27.64 4.41 25.37
CA GLN A 8 -26.67 4.90 24.40
C GLN A 8 -25.35 4.17 24.67
N GLN A 9 -25.00 3.24 23.79
CA GLN A 9 -23.68 2.63 23.82
C GLN A 9 -22.63 3.74 23.68
N PRO A 10 -21.56 3.72 24.48
CA PRO A 10 -20.50 4.71 24.36
C PRO A 10 -19.91 4.62 22.96
N GLY A 11 -20.02 5.73 22.20
CA GLY A 11 -19.47 5.84 20.87
C GLY A 11 -17.97 5.53 20.87
N THR A 12 -17.50 4.83 19.85
CA THR A 12 -16.08 4.55 19.72
C THR A 12 -15.33 5.85 19.39
N PRO A 13 -14.02 5.97 19.68
CA PRO A 13 -13.22 7.13 19.27
C PRO A 13 -13.29 7.42 17.76
N LEU A 14 -13.54 6.39 16.95
CA LEU A 14 -13.72 6.52 15.50
C LEU A 14 -15.04 7.21 15.13
N ASP A 15 -16.10 7.00 15.91
CA ASP A 15 -17.39 7.66 15.67
C ASP A 15 -17.25 9.16 15.94
N SER A 16 -16.54 9.52 17.02
CA SER A 16 -16.21 10.93 17.32
C SER A 16 -15.39 11.59 16.22
N LEU A 17 -14.39 10.89 15.65
CA LEU A 17 -13.60 11.42 14.54
C LEU A 17 -14.45 11.64 13.27
N ARG A 18 -15.33 10.70 12.95
CA ARG A 18 -16.24 10.79 11.80
C ARG A 18 -17.12 12.03 11.90
N ASP A 19 -17.68 12.29 13.07
CA ASP A 19 -18.57 13.44 13.30
C ASP A 19 -17.81 14.76 13.12
N VAL A 20 -16.60 14.85 13.69
CA VAL A 20 -15.72 16.02 13.50
C VAL A 20 -15.38 16.23 12.03
N LEU A 21 -15.00 15.18 11.30
CA LEU A 21 -14.71 15.27 9.86
C LEU A 21 -15.93 15.70 9.05
N SER A 22 -17.11 15.17 9.39
CA SER A 22 -18.36 15.52 8.73
C SER A 22 -18.72 16.99 8.96
N GLU A 23 -18.52 17.50 10.16
CA GLU A 23 -18.72 18.91 10.48
C GLU A 23 -17.73 19.82 9.75
N LEU A 24 -16.45 19.45 9.71
CA LEU A 24 -15.42 20.21 9.00
C LEU A 24 -15.70 20.31 7.50
N LEU A 25 -16.08 19.20 6.87
CA LEU A 25 -16.43 19.16 5.45
C LEU A 25 -17.70 19.97 5.15
N ARG A 26 -18.67 19.98 6.07
CA ARG A 26 -19.88 20.80 5.94
C ARG A 26 -19.59 22.29 6.00
N THR A 27 -18.71 22.71 6.90
CA THR A 27 -18.38 24.13 7.12
C THR A 27 -17.40 24.67 6.08
N SER A 28 -16.58 23.80 5.48
CA SER A 28 -15.51 24.19 4.57
C SER A 28 -15.80 23.74 3.13
N ALA A 29 -16.34 24.63 2.31
CA ALA A 29 -16.72 24.33 0.92
C ALA A 29 -15.57 23.87 -0.01
N ARG A 30 -14.31 24.00 0.40
CA ARG A 30 -13.11 23.64 -0.38
C ARG A 30 -12.20 22.62 0.31
N LEU A 31 -12.64 22.01 1.41
CA LEU A 31 -11.84 21.02 2.12
C LEU A 31 -11.89 19.68 1.38
N CYS A 32 -10.71 19.11 1.09
CA CYS A 32 -10.56 17.75 0.61
C CYS A 32 -9.75 16.96 1.63
N VAL A 33 -10.24 15.77 2.01
CA VAL A 33 -9.59 14.92 3.01
C VAL A 33 -9.20 13.60 2.36
N LEU A 34 -7.94 13.20 2.54
CA LEU A 34 -7.45 11.87 2.17
C LEU A 34 -7.35 11.02 3.44
N LEU A 35 -8.15 9.95 3.49
CA LEU A 35 -8.11 8.97 4.57
C LEU A 35 -7.44 7.70 4.06
N THR A 36 -6.45 7.20 4.82
CA THR A 36 -5.74 5.96 4.49
C THR A 36 -5.94 4.94 5.61
N ALA A 37 -6.29 3.71 5.25
CA ALA A 37 -6.46 2.62 6.18
C ALA A 37 -5.90 1.31 5.58
N ARG A 38 -5.46 0.38 6.44
CA ARG A 38 -5.01 -0.95 6.00
C ARG A 38 -6.18 -1.90 5.72
N CYS A 39 -7.36 -1.56 6.22
CA CYS A 39 -8.60 -2.30 6.03
C CYS A 39 -9.68 -1.32 5.54
N PRO A 40 -10.65 -1.78 4.71
CA PRO A 40 -11.76 -0.93 4.28
C PRO A 40 -12.53 -0.36 5.47
N LEU A 41 -12.80 0.94 5.45
CA LEU A 41 -13.64 1.60 6.45
C LEU A 41 -15.11 1.30 6.11
N ARG A 42 -15.71 0.34 6.83
CA ARG A 42 -17.08 -0.13 6.56
C ARG A 42 -18.14 0.69 7.29
N GLY A 43 -19.38 0.53 6.86
CA GLY A 43 -20.56 1.09 7.53
C GLY A 43 -20.66 2.60 7.35
N GLN A 44 -20.64 3.33 8.47
CA GLN A 44 -20.91 4.76 8.50
C GLN A 44 -19.86 5.64 7.79
N TRP A 45 -18.70 5.08 7.47
CA TRP A 45 -17.62 5.76 6.72
C TRP A 45 -17.85 5.84 5.22
N THR A 46 -18.85 5.13 4.70
CA THR A 46 -19.27 5.24 3.29
C THR A 46 -19.83 6.63 2.95
N ALA A 47 -20.21 7.42 3.96
CA ALA A 47 -20.65 8.82 3.81
C ALA A 47 -20.21 9.70 5.00
N LEU A 48 -19.62 10.86 4.68
CA LEU A 48 -19.26 11.91 5.65
C LEU A 48 -20.20 13.10 5.48
N GLY A 49 -21.35 13.02 6.15
CA GLY A 49 -22.45 13.98 6.00
C GLY A 49 -23.00 13.96 4.56
N MET A 50 -23.03 15.13 3.91
CA MET A 50 -23.43 15.27 2.50
C MET A 50 -22.24 15.20 1.53
N SER A 51 -21.04 14.94 2.03
CA SER A 51 -19.82 14.95 1.21
C SER A 51 -19.68 13.65 0.45
N LYS A 52 -19.29 13.76 -0.83
CA LYS A 52 -18.98 12.59 -1.66
C LYS A 52 -17.72 11.90 -1.11
N VAL A 53 -17.86 10.67 -0.64
CA VAL A 53 -16.73 9.80 -0.32
C VAL A 53 -16.41 8.95 -1.54
N THR A 54 -15.16 8.96 -1.98
CA THR A 54 -14.69 8.09 -3.07
C THR A 54 -13.69 7.10 -2.48
N GLU A 55 -14.07 5.83 -2.45
CA GLU A 55 -13.17 4.77 -2.03
C GLU A 55 -12.24 4.39 -3.18
N VAL A 56 -10.94 4.36 -2.91
CA VAL A 56 -9.92 3.95 -3.86
C VAL A 56 -9.16 2.77 -3.25
N GLU A 57 -9.42 1.58 -3.78
CA GLU A 57 -8.72 0.37 -3.35
C GLU A 57 -7.31 0.34 -3.94
N MET A 58 -6.30 0.34 -3.07
CA MET A 58 -4.91 0.16 -3.47
C MET A 58 -4.61 -1.33 -3.62
N LYS A 59 -4.61 -1.80 -4.88
CA LYS A 59 -4.26 -3.19 -5.20
C LYS A 59 -2.79 -3.45 -4.89
N ARG A 60 -2.49 -4.67 -4.45
CA ARG A 60 -1.10 -5.14 -4.34
C ARG A 60 -0.43 -5.07 -5.71
N LEU A 61 0.84 -4.73 -5.73
CA LEU A 61 1.63 -4.77 -6.95
C LEU A 61 1.76 -6.21 -7.43
N SER A 62 1.76 -6.40 -8.75
CA SER A 62 2.21 -7.65 -9.32
C SER A 62 3.68 -7.88 -8.97
N LEU A 63 4.13 -9.14 -8.98
CA LEU A 63 5.56 -9.44 -8.74
C LEU A 63 6.46 -8.72 -9.75
N GLU A 64 6.00 -8.60 -10.99
CA GLU A 64 6.72 -7.89 -12.04
C GLU A 64 6.82 -6.39 -11.77
N ASP A 65 5.73 -5.73 -11.38
CA ASP A 65 5.74 -4.29 -11.05
C ASP A 65 6.58 -4.00 -9.80
N ALA A 66 6.49 -4.88 -8.80
CA ALA A 66 7.32 -4.78 -7.61
C ALA A 66 8.81 -4.93 -7.96
N ALA A 67 9.17 -5.90 -8.83
CA ALA A 67 10.53 -6.10 -9.32
C ALA A 67 11.03 -4.86 -10.09
N ARG A 68 10.20 -4.28 -10.97
CA ARG A 68 10.51 -3.05 -11.70
C ARG A 68 10.75 -1.88 -10.75
N LEU A 69 9.91 -1.72 -9.74
CA LEU A 69 10.02 -0.64 -8.77
C LEU A 69 11.28 -0.78 -7.92
N PHE A 70 11.62 -1.99 -7.48
CA PHE A 70 12.84 -2.24 -6.74
C PHE A 70 14.09 -2.03 -7.58
N ALA A 71 14.14 -2.55 -8.80
CA ALA A 71 15.29 -2.35 -9.68
C ALA A 71 15.54 -0.87 -9.97
N ARG A 72 14.47 -0.06 -10.06
CA ARG A 72 14.56 1.42 -10.19
C ARG A 72 15.02 2.13 -8.92
N ARG A 73 14.69 1.60 -7.74
CA ARG A 73 15.02 2.21 -6.44
C ARG A 73 16.33 1.70 -5.84
N SER A 74 16.85 0.60 -6.36
CA SER A 74 18.13 0.05 -5.93
C SER A 74 19.24 1.02 -6.32
N SER A 75 19.92 1.59 -5.32
CA SER A 75 21.10 2.42 -5.53
C SER A 75 22.34 1.59 -5.89
N ARG A 76 22.33 0.29 -5.55
CA ARG A 76 23.41 -0.65 -5.86
C ARG A 76 23.12 -1.36 -7.19
N PRO A 77 24.07 -1.42 -8.14
CA PRO A 77 23.97 -2.28 -9.32
C PRO A 77 23.78 -3.74 -8.93
N LEU A 78 22.92 -4.45 -9.65
CA LEU A 78 22.64 -5.86 -9.41
C LEU A 78 23.47 -6.72 -10.36
N TYR A 79 23.92 -7.88 -9.90
CA TYR A 79 24.78 -8.81 -10.63
C TYR A 79 24.17 -10.21 -10.61
N ARG A 80 24.46 -11.06 -11.59
CA ARG A 80 23.93 -12.45 -11.62
C ARG A 80 24.25 -13.26 -10.35
N ARG A 81 25.43 -13.05 -9.75
CA ARG A 81 25.82 -13.64 -8.47
C ARG A 81 24.89 -13.30 -7.30
N ASP A 82 24.18 -12.16 -7.35
CA ASP A 82 23.23 -11.77 -6.32
C ASP A 82 21.99 -12.69 -6.32
N PHE A 83 21.81 -13.50 -7.37
CA PHE A 83 20.72 -14.45 -7.55
C PHE A 83 21.16 -15.92 -7.41
N GLY A 84 22.38 -16.19 -6.94
CA GLY A 84 22.89 -17.55 -6.73
C GLY A 84 23.42 -18.25 -7.97
N GLU A 85 23.52 -17.56 -9.11
CA GLU A 85 24.31 -18.04 -10.25
C GLU A 85 25.79 -17.81 -9.95
N GLU A 86 26.46 -18.83 -9.43
CA GLU A 86 27.92 -18.79 -9.27
C GLU A 86 28.57 -18.73 -10.66
N SER A 87 29.27 -17.64 -10.94
CA SER A 87 30.20 -17.56 -12.06
C SER A 87 31.36 -18.54 -11.79
N VAL A 88 31.33 -19.70 -12.44
CA VAL A 88 32.28 -20.83 -12.31
C VAL A 88 33.71 -20.48 -12.76
N SER A 89 34.06 -19.20 -12.92
CA SER A 89 35.42 -18.77 -13.29
C SER A 89 35.76 -17.49 -12.53
N GLY A 90 36.64 -17.64 -11.55
CA GLY A 90 37.01 -16.63 -10.56
C GLY A 90 37.86 -15.47 -11.07
N ALA A 91 37.51 -14.87 -12.20
CA ALA A 91 38.26 -13.71 -12.74
C ALA A 91 37.41 -12.58 -13.32
N ASP A 92 36.07 -12.68 -13.33
CA ASP A 92 35.26 -11.57 -13.82
C ASP A 92 34.06 -11.37 -12.90
N ALA A 93 34.08 -10.25 -12.15
CA ALA A 93 32.85 -9.74 -11.57
C ALA A 93 32.02 -9.25 -12.77
N GLY A 94 31.22 -10.16 -13.34
CA GLY A 94 30.49 -9.92 -14.59
C GLY A 94 29.75 -8.57 -14.61
N GLU A 95 29.47 -8.08 -15.81
CA GLU A 95 28.85 -6.77 -16.00
C GLU A 95 27.55 -6.61 -15.17
N PRO A 96 27.26 -5.38 -14.69
CA PRO A 96 26.02 -5.12 -13.97
C PRO A 96 24.82 -5.41 -14.88
N LEU A 97 23.81 -6.07 -14.30
CA LEU A 97 22.55 -6.34 -15.00
C LEU A 97 21.87 -5.01 -15.32
N MET A 98 21.49 -4.85 -16.58
CA MET A 98 20.72 -3.70 -17.04
C MET A 98 19.28 -3.80 -16.57
N LEU A 99 18.58 -2.66 -16.51
CA LEU A 99 17.15 -2.62 -16.21
C LEU A 99 16.34 -3.12 -17.41
N ASP A 100 16.35 -4.42 -17.62
CA ASP A 100 15.69 -5.10 -18.73
C ASP A 100 14.82 -6.28 -18.25
N GLN A 101 14.21 -7.00 -19.19
CA GLN A 101 13.31 -8.10 -18.87
C GLN A 101 14.03 -9.27 -18.16
N GLU A 102 15.35 -9.44 -18.34
CA GLU A 102 16.12 -10.47 -17.65
C GLU A 102 16.21 -10.17 -16.16
N LEU A 103 16.64 -8.95 -15.80
CA LEU A 103 16.72 -8.52 -14.41
C LEU A 103 15.36 -8.57 -13.71
N ILE A 104 14.30 -8.11 -14.39
CA ILE A 104 12.94 -8.16 -13.84
C ILE A 104 12.50 -9.60 -13.58
N ARG A 105 12.79 -10.52 -14.51
CA ARG A 105 12.48 -11.95 -14.33
C ARG A 105 13.22 -12.53 -13.12
N LEU A 106 14.53 -12.29 -13.01
CA LEU A 106 15.35 -12.78 -11.90
C LEU A 106 14.83 -12.29 -10.54
N LEU A 107 14.52 -10.99 -10.44
CA LEU A 107 13.94 -10.38 -9.25
C LEU A 107 12.57 -10.97 -8.91
N ALA A 108 11.67 -11.08 -9.89
CA ALA A 108 10.33 -11.62 -9.68
C ALA A 108 10.33 -13.08 -9.21
N THR A 109 11.32 -13.88 -9.62
CA THR A 109 11.51 -15.27 -9.16
C THR A 109 12.34 -15.40 -7.88
N SER A 110 12.93 -14.31 -7.38
CA SER A 110 13.83 -14.39 -6.24
C SER A 110 13.07 -14.70 -4.93
N PRO A 111 13.63 -15.51 -4.02
CA PRO A 111 13.01 -15.79 -2.72
C PRO A 111 12.76 -14.53 -1.89
N LEU A 112 13.61 -13.50 -2.05
CA LEU A 112 13.49 -12.21 -1.37
C LEU A 112 12.17 -11.50 -1.73
N PHE A 113 11.77 -11.55 -3.00
CA PHE A 113 10.49 -10.98 -3.43
C PHE A 113 9.28 -11.75 -2.94
N GLY A 114 9.41 -13.08 -2.83
CA GLY A 114 8.40 -13.92 -2.19
C GLY A 114 8.12 -13.50 -0.74
N GLN A 115 9.16 -13.13 0.01
CA GLN A 115 9.02 -12.70 1.41
C GLN A 115 8.44 -11.30 1.57
N LEU A 116 8.71 -10.37 0.63
CA LEU A 116 8.17 -9.01 0.65
C LEU A 116 6.66 -8.95 0.33
N GLY A 117 6.10 -10.00 -0.27
CA GLY A 117 4.66 -10.17 -0.45
C GLY A 117 4.00 -9.08 -1.31
N GLY A 118 4.75 -8.46 -2.23
CA GLY A 118 4.28 -7.37 -3.07
C GLY A 118 4.14 -6.02 -2.36
N ASN A 119 4.69 -5.88 -1.14
CA ASN A 119 4.81 -4.60 -0.46
C ASN A 119 6.19 -4.01 -0.76
N PRO A 120 6.30 -3.01 -1.65
CA PRO A 120 7.50 -2.19 -1.67
C PRO A 120 7.51 -1.46 -0.32
N GLY A 121 8.59 -1.62 0.45
CA GLY A 121 8.72 -0.97 1.77
C GLY A 121 8.37 0.51 1.76
#